data_AF-E4N568-F1
#
_entry.id   AF-E4N568-F1
#
_cell.length_a   1.000
_cell.length_b   1.000
_cell.length_c   1.000
_cell.angle_alpha   90.00
_cell.angle_beta   90.00
_cell.angle_gamma   90.00
#
_symmetry.space_group_name_H-M   'P 1'
#
loop_
_entity.id
_entity.type
_entity.pdbx_description
1 polymer ?
#
loop_
_entity_poly.entity_id
_entity_poly.type
_entity_poly.pdbx_seq_one_letter_code
_entity_poly.pdbx_strand_id
1 'polypeptide(L)'
;MPVPRSAPGGEVVECPTRAQLQELTDALTGGTGAVPALPPQLRYAIAGVSAYLAAVEDGTPATGQLRGNAVALWATLRAVAGAARAPDPLPAS
;
A
#
# COMPACT_ATOMS: atom_id res chain seq x y z
N MET A 1 -20.68 6.06 35.80
CA MET A 1 -19.80 5.08 35.13
C MET A 1 -19.41 5.64 33.78
N PRO A 2 -18.13 5.57 33.39
CA PRO A 2 -17.59 6.26 32.21
C PRO A 2 -18.12 5.67 30.90
N VAL A 3 -18.45 6.57 29.96
CA VAL A 3 -18.87 6.26 28.59
C VAL A 3 -17.75 5.55 27.80
N PRO A 4 -18.05 4.59 26.91
CA PRO A 4 -17.07 4.12 25.94
C PRO A 4 -16.81 5.26 24.95
N ARG A 5 -15.61 5.86 25.01
CA ARG A 5 -15.11 6.69 23.91
C ARG A 5 -14.86 5.76 22.73
N SER A 6 -15.83 5.69 21.81
CA SER A 6 -15.58 5.22 20.45
C SER A 6 -14.45 6.08 19.87
N ALA A 7 -13.27 5.49 19.72
CA ALA A 7 -12.15 6.13 19.06
C ALA A 7 -12.56 6.48 17.61
N PRO A 8 -12.24 7.69 17.12
CA PRO A 8 -12.57 8.07 15.76
C PRO A 8 -11.70 7.27 14.79
N GLY A 9 -12.33 6.56 13.85
CA GLY A 9 -11.81 6.27 12.52
C GLY A 9 -10.33 5.88 12.42
N GLY A 10 -9.87 4.91 13.22
CA GLY A 10 -8.65 4.21 12.88
C GLY A 10 -8.94 3.43 11.61
N GLU A 11 -8.57 3.97 10.45
CA GLU A 11 -8.51 3.20 9.22
C GLU A 11 -7.66 1.98 9.56
N VAL A 12 -8.32 0.83 9.73
CA VAL A 12 -7.60 -0.43 9.91
C VAL A 12 -6.89 -0.60 8.59
N VAL A 13 -5.60 -0.27 8.54
CA VAL A 13 -4.80 -0.51 7.34
C VAL A 13 -4.64 -2.03 7.27
N GLU A 14 -5.62 -2.65 6.62
CA GLU A 14 -5.65 -4.07 6.39
C GLU A 14 -4.48 -4.47 5.50
N CYS A 15 -4.00 -5.70 5.68
CA CYS A 15 -2.96 -6.22 4.80
C CYS A 15 -3.53 -6.30 3.37
N PRO A 16 -2.78 -5.84 2.36
CA PRO A 16 -3.23 -5.93 0.98
C PRO A 16 -3.47 -7.38 0.57
N THR A 17 -4.26 -7.57 -0.47
CA THR A 17 -4.32 -8.83 -1.22
C THR A 17 -3.45 -8.74 -2.47
N ARG A 18 -3.13 -9.89 -3.08
CA ARG A 18 -2.37 -9.93 -4.33
C ARG A 18 -3.06 -9.21 -5.49
N ALA A 19 -4.39 -9.29 -5.55
CA ALA A 19 -5.18 -8.53 -6.51
C ALA A 19 -5.04 -7.01 -6.32
N GLN A 20 -5.15 -6.52 -5.09
CA GLN A 20 -5.00 -5.09 -4.79
C GLN A 20 -3.59 -4.57 -5.13
N LEU A 21 -2.55 -5.35 -4.85
CA LEU A 21 -1.18 -4.97 -5.23
C LEU A 21 -1.02 -4.88 -6.75
N GLN A 22 -1.62 -5.82 -7.49
CA GLN A 22 -1.60 -5.81 -8.95
C GLN A 22 -2.33 -4.58 -9.51
N GLU A 23 -3.55 -4.30 -9.05
CA GLU A 23 -4.33 -3.13 -9.49
C GLU A 23 -3.61 -1.81 -9.20
N LEU A 24 -2.99 -1.68 -8.03
CA LEU A 24 -2.27 -0.47 -7.67
C LEU A 24 -0.97 -0.33 -8.46
N THR A 25 -0.27 -1.44 -8.73
CA THR A 25 0.92 -1.44 -9.60
C THR A 25 0.53 -1.04 -11.02
N ASP A 26 -0.61 -1.53 -11.52
CA ASP A 26 -1.16 -1.16 -12.81
C ASP A 26 -1.47 0.35 -12.87
N ALA A 27 -2.14 0.88 -11.84
CA ALA A 27 -2.41 2.32 -11.72
C ALA A 27 -1.12 3.16 -11.69
N LEU A 28 -0.08 2.71 -10.97
CA LEU A 28 1.21 3.41 -10.91
C LEU A 28 1.98 3.36 -12.22
N THR A 29 1.81 2.29 -13.00
CA THR A 29 2.46 2.12 -14.31
C THR A 29 1.61 2.63 -15.48
N GLY A 30 0.42 3.16 -15.20
CA GLY A 30 -0.54 3.60 -16.22
C GLY A 30 -1.03 2.45 -17.11
N GLY A 31 -1.15 1.23 -16.59
CA GLY A 31 -1.60 0.05 -17.34
C GLY A 31 -0.53 -0.64 -18.18
N THR A 32 0.72 -0.14 -18.16
CA THR A 32 1.81 -0.70 -18.97
C THR A 32 2.48 -1.92 -18.31
N GLY A 33 2.26 -2.11 -17.00
CA GLY A 33 2.97 -3.13 -16.22
C GLY A 33 4.48 -2.87 -16.10
N ALA A 34 4.97 -1.70 -16.50
CA ALA A 34 6.37 -1.33 -16.51
C ALA A 34 6.89 -0.99 -15.10
N VAL A 35 6.83 -1.95 -14.18
CA VAL A 35 7.42 -1.84 -12.84
C VAL A 35 8.87 -1.34 -12.86
N PRO A 36 9.76 -1.75 -13.80
CA PRO A 36 11.12 -1.22 -13.88
C PRO A 36 11.21 0.29 -14.11
N ALA A 37 10.19 0.89 -14.74
CA ALA A 37 10.11 2.32 -15.01
C ALA A 37 9.69 3.13 -13.77
N LEU A 38 9.20 2.46 -12.72
CA LEU A 38 8.86 3.12 -11.46
C LEU A 38 10.12 3.58 -10.70
N PRO A 39 10.02 4.67 -9.93
CA PRO A 39 11.05 5.08 -8.98
C PRO A 39 11.54 3.92 -8.11
N PRO A 40 12.85 3.86 -7.75
CA PRO A 40 13.42 2.77 -6.97
C PRO A 40 12.68 2.48 -5.66
N GLN A 41 12.18 3.53 -5.00
CA GLN A 41 11.41 3.44 -3.76
C GLN A 41 10.08 2.71 -3.94
N LEU A 42 9.35 2.97 -5.04
CA LEU A 42 8.10 2.28 -5.35
C LEU A 42 8.35 0.82 -5.71
N ARG A 43 9.41 0.55 -6.49
CA ARG A 43 9.83 -0.83 -6.80
C ARG A 43 10.15 -1.61 -5.52
N TYR A 44 10.87 -0.99 -4.58
CA TYR A 44 11.19 -1.60 -3.29
C TYR A 44 9.93 -1.87 -2.46
N ALA A 45 8.99 -0.92 -2.40
CA ALA A 45 7.74 -1.10 -1.68
C ALA A 45 6.88 -2.22 -2.29
N ILE A 46 6.73 -2.27 -3.61
CA ILE A 46 6.00 -3.35 -4.32
C ILE A 46 6.65 -4.71 -4.05
N ALA A 47 7.98 -4.79 -4.09
CA ALA A 47 8.72 -6.02 -3.78
C ALA A 47 8.52 -6.48 -2.32
N GLY A 48 8.56 -5.54 -1.36
CA GLY A 48 8.36 -5.85 0.05
C GLY A 48 6.94 -6.35 0.36
N VAL A 49 5.92 -5.75 -0.24
CA VAL A 49 4.53 -6.23 -0.11
C VAL A 49 4.36 -7.58 -0.82
N SER A 50 4.95 -7.76 -2.01
CA SER A 50 4.91 -9.04 -2.74
C SER A 50 5.55 -10.19 -1.95
N ALA A 51 6.67 -9.92 -1.28
CA ALA A 51 7.35 -10.91 -0.46
C ALA A 51 6.51 -11.34 0.76
N TYR A 52 5.83 -10.39 1.41
CA TYR A 52 4.88 -10.70 2.47
C TYR A 52 3.72 -11.56 1.95
N LEU A 53 3.12 -11.19 0.82
CA LEU A 53 2.02 -11.95 0.22
C LEU A 53 2.44 -13.37 -0.13
N ALA A 54 3.62 -13.54 -0.73
CA ALA A 54 4.16 -14.85 -1.05
C ALA A 54 4.37 -15.70 0.21
N ALA A 55 4.88 -15.12 1.30
CA ALA A 55 5.04 -15.83 2.57
C ALA A 55 3.69 -16.24 3.19
N VAL A 56 2.66 -15.40 3.06
CA VAL A 56 1.29 -15.72 3.52
C VAL A 56 0.67 -16.84 2.67
N GLU A 57 0.84 -16.78 1.34
CA GLU A 57 0.36 -17.79 0.39
C GLU A 57 1.06 -19.15 0.60
N ASP A 58 2.35 -19.15 0.95
CA ASP A 58 3.15 -20.33 1.25
C ASP A 58 2.85 -20.91 2.65
N GLY A 59 2.07 -20.21 3.48
CA GLY A 59 1.80 -20.61 4.86
C GLY A 59 3.02 -20.47 5.78
N THR A 60 4.07 -19.76 5.33
CA THR A 60 5.21 -19.42 6.17
C THR A 60 4.72 -18.51 7.31
N PRO A 61 5.15 -18.69 8.56
CA PRO A 61 4.78 -17.79 9.64
C PRO A 61 5.35 -16.40 9.38
N ALA A 62 4.53 -15.54 8.76
CA ALA A 62 4.82 -14.13 8.63
C ALA A 62 4.84 -13.54 10.05
N THR A 63 6.04 -13.26 10.56
CA THR A 63 6.21 -12.64 11.87
C THR A 63 5.42 -11.32 11.91
N GLY A 64 4.95 -10.92 13.10
CA GLY A 64 4.20 -9.65 13.26
C GLY A 64 4.94 -8.44 12.69
N GLN A 65 6.27 -8.48 12.66
CA GLN A 65 7.13 -7.47 12.05
C GLN A 65 7.06 -7.46 10.51
N LEU A 66 7.02 -8.63 9.87
CA LEU A 66 6.86 -8.75 8.42
C LEU A 66 5.50 -8.21 7.97
N ARG A 67 4.45 -8.54 8.74
CA ARG A 67 3.10 -7.99 8.58
C ARG A 67 3.08 -6.46 8.75
N GLY A 68 3.68 -5.95 9.82
CA GLY A 68 3.76 -4.50 10.07
C GLY A 68 4.49 -3.73 8.98
N ASN A 69 5.62 -4.27 8.50
CA ASN A 69 6.39 -3.70 7.41
C ASN A 69 5.58 -3.67 6.10
N ALA A 70 4.88 -4.76 5.76
CA ALA A 70 4.05 -4.82 4.57
C ALA A 70 2.89 -3.80 4.61
N VAL A 71 2.25 -3.65 5.78
CA VAL A 71 1.20 -2.66 6.02
C VAL A 71 1.73 -1.22 5.84
N ALA A 72 2.91 -0.92 6.37
CA ALA A 72 3.53 0.40 6.21
C ALA A 72 3.88 0.71 4.75
N LEU A 73 4.50 -0.25 4.04
CA LEU A 73 4.81 -0.11 2.61
C LEU A 73 3.53 0.04 1.77
N TRP A 74 2.48 -0.71 2.10
CA TRP A 74 1.19 -0.59 1.44
C TRP A 74 0.55 0.78 1.62
N ALA A 75 0.62 1.36 2.84
CA ALA A 75 0.15 2.71 3.09
C ALA A 75 0.92 3.75 2.26
N THR A 76 2.26 3.62 2.15
CA THR A 76 3.08 4.49 1.29
C THR A 76 2.66 4.39 -0.18
N LEU A 77 2.45 3.17 -0.68
CA LEU A 77 2.01 2.94 -2.05
C LEU A 77 0.64 3.58 -2.33
N ARG A 78 -0.33 3.43 -1.42
CA ARG A 78 -1.66 4.08 -1.53
C ARG A 78 -1.57 5.60 -1.48
N ALA A 79 -0.70 6.15 -0.63
CA ALA A 79 -0.50 7.60 -0.56
C ALA A 79 0.06 8.17 -1.86
N VAL A 80 1.05 7.50 -2.48
CA VAL A 80 1.62 7.93 -3.76
C VAL A 80 0.59 7.78 -4.90
N ALA A 81 -0.12 6.65 -4.95
CA ALA A 81 -1.17 6.45 -5.96
C ALA A 81 -2.32 7.46 -5.80
N GLY A 82 -2.70 7.80 -4.57
CA GLY A 82 -3.69 8.84 -4.28
C GLY A 82 -3.21 10.23 -4.68
N ALA A 83 -1.95 10.58 -4.39
CA ALA A 83 -1.34 11.83 -4.80
C ALA A 83 -1.25 11.96 -6.33
N ALA A 84 -0.95 10.86 -7.04
CA ALA A 84 -0.94 10.83 -8.51
C ALA A 84 -2.34 11.02 -9.14
N ARG A 85 -3.41 10.74 -8.40
CA ARG A 85 -4.80 10.88 -8.86
C ARG A 85 -5.46 12.18 -8.41
N ALA A 86 -4.88 12.90 -7.45
CA ALA A 86 -5.33 14.23 -7.08
C ALA A 86 -4.96 15.20 -8.21
N PRO A 87 -5.93 15.87 -8.87
CA PRO A 87 -5.59 16.99 -9.74
C PRO A 87 -4.92 18.04 -8.86
N ASP A 88 -3.74 18.49 -9.27
CA ASP A 88 -3.05 19.62 -8.66
C ASP A 88 -4.06 20.77 -8.49
N PRO A 89 -4.35 21.24 -7.26
CA PRO A 89 -5.11 22.46 -7.11
C PRO A 89 -4.20 23.58 -7.61
N LEU A 90 -4.37 23.94 -8.87
CA LEU A 90 -3.75 25.10 -9.50
C LEU A 90 -3.74 26.26 -8.48
N PRO A 91 -2.59 26.91 -8.23
CA PRO A 91 -2.58 28.08 -7.37
C PRO A 91 -3.51 29.13 -8.00
N ALA A 92 -4.60 29.44 -7.30
CA ALA A 92 -5.47 30.54 -7.66
C ALA A 92 -4.63 31.82 -7.67
N SER A 93 -4.42 32.38 -8.87
CA SER A 93 -3.76 33.67 -9.07
C SER A 93 -4.63 34.82 -8.59
#